data_AF-A0A2S8UBG9-F1
#
_entry.id   AF-A0A2S8UBG9-F1
#
_cell.length_a   1.000
_cell.length_b   1.000
_cell.length_c   1.000
_cell.angle_alpha   90.00
_cell.angle_beta   90.00
_cell.angle_gamma   90.00
#
_symmetry.space_group_name_H-M   'P 1'
#
loop_
_entity.id
_entity.type
_entity.pdbx_description
1 polymer ?
#
loop_
_entity_poly.entity_id
_entity_poly.type
_entity_poly.pdbx_seq_one_letter_code
_entity_poly.pdbx_strand_id
1 'polypeptide(L)'
;MSTLRLLRANGETADVALNDSGAYTRPTAPLQSRVAYAAAHVVPKVHADNTPGQPADIDWDATLAFRRNVYSWGLGVADAMDTAQRNMGLDAAATRELIARSAEVAREEGGSVVVGVNTDHVEETHISLDQVIAAYQEQLHFTEEQGAGPVLMASRHLARVATGAADYRRVYREVLSRATTPVVLHWLGTAFDPELAGYFGAADWQTASEVLLQVIEENPGKVAGVKMSLLNAESEIAVRGRLPEGVRMFTGDDFNYVSLIAGTPS
;
A
#
# COMPACT_ATOMS: atom_id res chain seq x y z
N MET A 1 -0.26 40.31 2.74
CA MET A 1 -0.80 39.01 3.20
C MET A 1 -1.79 38.54 2.16
N SER A 2 -1.56 37.36 1.58
CA SER A 2 -2.47 36.78 0.60
C SER A 2 -3.68 36.20 1.32
N THR A 3 -4.89 36.59 0.90
CA THR A 3 -6.15 36.09 1.45
C THR A 3 -6.90 35.27 0.41
N LEU A 4 -7.57 34.21 0.83
CA LEU A 4 -8.46 33.41 -0.01
C LEU A 4 -9.90 33.53 0.47
N ARG A 5 -10.84 33.67 -0.46
CA ARG A 5 -12.28 33.64 -0.17
C ARG A 5 -12.72 32.17 -0.14
N LEU A 6 -13.13 31.68 1.03
CA LEU A 6 -13.56 30.30 1.25
C LEU A 6 -15.03 30.23 1.71
N LEU A 7 -15.68 29.10 1.46
CA LEU A 7 -16.99 28.77 2.06
C LEU A 7 -16.79 28.25 3.48
N ARG A 8 -17.60 28.74 4.41
CA ARG A 8 -17.72 28.23 5.78
C ARG A 8 -18.77 27.12 5.85
N ALA A 9 -18.72 26.33 6.93
CA ALA A 9 -19.69 25.26 7.20
C ALA A 9 -21.15 25.75 7.28
N ASN A 10 -21.38 27.04 7.59
CA ASN A 10 -22.71 27.65 7.59
C ASN A 10 -23.17 28.15 6.20
N GLY A 11 -22.40 27.89 5.14
CA GLY A 11 -22.70 28.30 3.76
C GLY A 11 -22.29 29.73 3.40
N GLU A 12 -21.83 30.52 4.37
CA GLU A 12 -21.35 31.89 4.12
C GLU A 12 -19.93 31.90 3.57
N THR A 13 -19.55 32.98 2.90
CA THR A 13 -18.17 33.16 2.43
C THR A 13 -17.37 34.02 3.41
N ALA A 14 -16.09 33.71 3.59
CA ALA A 14 -15.18 34.54 4.36
C ALA A 14 -13.78 34.58 3.76
N ASP A 15 -13.10 35.71 3.94
CA ASP A 15 -11.69 35.84 3.63
C ASP A 15 -10.86 35.19 4.74
N VAL A 16 -10.01 34.24 4.35
CA VAL A 16 -9.08 33.52 5.22
C VAL A 16 -7.66 33.90 4.82
N ALA A 17 -6.88 34.41 5.78
CA ALA A 17 -5.48 34.70 5.56
C ALA A 17 -4.70 33.38 5.43
N LEU A 18 -3.81 33.30 4.43
CA LEU A 18 -2.90 32.17 4.31
C LEU A 18 -1.88 32.19 5.46
N ASN A 19 -1.67 31.03 6.08
CA ASN A 19 -0.56 30.84 7.01
C ASN A 19 0.76 30.95 6.24
N ASP A 20 1.82 31.39 6.94
CA ASP A 20 3.17 31.27 6.41
C ASP A 20 3.48 29.78 6.23
N SER A 21 3.94 29.39 5.04
CA SER A 21 4.28 28.00 4.73
C SER A 21 5.50 27.51 5.50
N GLY A 22 6.25 28.42 6.14
CA GLY A 22 7.57 28.10 6.68
C GLY A 22 8.58 27.76 5.58
N ALA A 23 9.84 27.55 5.97
CA ALA A 23 10.89 27.12 5.07
C ALA A 23 11.14 25.61 5.20
N TYR A 24 10.68 24.84 4.22
CA TYR A 24 11.05 23.42 4.09
C TYR A 24 12.19 23.29 3.08
N THR A 25 13.31 22.73 3.50
CA THR A 25 14.46 22.44 2.64
C THR A 25 14.57 20.95 2.37
N ARG A 26 14.88 20.57 1.12
CA ARG A 26 15.10 19.16 0.79
C ARG A 26 16.28 18.60 1.60
N PRO A 27 16.18 17.36 2.09
CA PRO A 27 17.28 16.73 2.80
C PRO A 27 18.46 16.52 1.87
N THR A 28 19.66 16.67 2.41
CA THR A 28 20.92 16.47 1.68
C THR A 28 21.54 15.09 1.91
N ALA A 29 20.92 14.26 2.76
CA ALA A 29 21.32 12.90 3.07
C ALA A 29 20.09 11.99 3.26
N PRO A 30 20.23 10.66 3.08
CA PRO A 30 19.14 9.72 3.32
C PRO A 30 18.62 9.75 4.77
N LEU A 31 17.36 9.34 4.95
CA LEU A 31 16.78 9.14 6.28
C LEU A 31 17.52 8.02 7.03
N GLN A 32 17.83 8.25 8.30
CA GLN A 32 18.66 7.33 9.10
C GLN A 32 17.87 6.53 10.15
N SER A 33 16.85 7.16 10.76
CA SER A 33 16.15 6.58 11.91
C SER A 33 14.89 5.79 11.54
N ARG A 34 14.35 6.00 10.35
CA ARG A 34 13.10 5.40 9.87
C ARG A 34 13.20 5.12 8.38
N VAL A 35 12.54 4.04 7.97
CA VAL A 35 12.24 3.78 6.56
C VAL A 35 10.83 4.30 6.30
N ALA A 36 10.69 5.24 5.38
CA ALA A 36 9.42 5.88 5.07
C ALA A 36 9.13 5.78 3.58
N TYR A 37 7.92 5.33 3.25
CA TYR A 37 7.40 5.27 1.90
C TYR A 37 6.18 6.18 1.80
N ALA A 38 6.10 6.98 0.75
CA ALA A 38 4.86 7.67 0.39
C ALA A 38 4.06 6.78 -0.55
N ALA A 39 2.80 6.49 -0.19
CA ALA A 39 1.87 5.87 -1.12
C ALA A 39 1.49 6.90 -2.19
N ALA A 40 1.83 6.64 -3.45
CA ALA A 40 1.70 7.62 -4.52
C ALA A 40 0.35 7.49 -5.25
N HIS A 41 -0.25 8.64 -5.59
CA HIS A 41 -1.43 8.71 -6.45
C HIS A 41 -1.05 8.65 -7.93
N VAL A 42 -2.01 8.47 -8.82
CA VAL A 42 -1.83 8.63 -10.28
C VAL A 42 -2.48 9.93 -10.74
N VAL A 43 -1.94 10.54 -11.80
CA VAL A 43 -2.50 11.76 -12.40
C VAL A 43 -3.22 11.36 -13.69
N PRO A 44 -4.55 11.49 -13.78
CA PRO A 44 -5.26 11.24 -15.03
C PRO A 44 -5.02 12.40 -16.01
N LYS A 45 -5.15 12.14 -17.32
CA LYS A 45 -5.23 13.26 -18.27
C LYS A 45 -6.50 14.05 -18.00
N VAL A 46 -6.40 15.38 -18.04
CA VAL A 46 -7.51 16.30 -17.70
C VAL A 46 -8.77 16.07 -18.56
N HIS A 47 -8.59 15.56 -19.78
CA HIS A 47 -9.66 15.28 -20.74
C HIS A 47 -9.95 13.78 -20.93
N ALA A 48 -9.38 12.93 -20.07
CA ALA A 48 -9.64 11.49 -20.09
C ALA A 48 -11.10 11.17 -19.75
N ASP A 49 -11.63 10.13 -20.37
CA ASP A 49 -12.89 9.52 -19.94
C ASP A 49 -12.63 8.66 -18.70
N ASN A 50 -12.83 9.26 -17.53
CA ASN A 50 -12.65 8.59 -16.24
C ASN A 50 -13.97 7.98 -15.72
N THR A 51 -14.91 7.64 -16.62
CA THR A 51 -16.12 6.93 -16.23
C THR A 51 -15.76 5.59 -15.58
N PRO A 52 -16.38 5.21 -14.44
CA PRO A 52 -16.09 3.94 -13.78
C PRO A 52 -16.17 2.74 -14.74
N GLY A 53 -15.10 1.95 -14.80
CA GLY A 53 -14.98 0.78 -15.68
C GLY A 53 -14.35 1.04 -17.05
N GLN A 54 -14.07 2.31 -17.42
CA GLN A 54 -13.23 2.61 -18.57
C GLN A 54 -11.74 2.39 -18.22
N PRO A 55 -10.89 2.04 -19.22
CA PRO A 55 -9.44 1.99 -19.03
C PRO A 55 -8.89 3.33 -18.54
N ALA A 56 -7.91 3.27 -17.64
CA ALA A 56 -7.30 4.47 -17.10
C ALA A 56 -6.41 5.17 -18.15
N ASP A 57 -6.69 6.44 -18.44
CA ASP A 57 -5.83 7.27 -19.31
C ASP A 57 -4.98 8.23 -18.46
N ILE A 58 -3.75 7.79 -18.21
CA ILE A 58 -2.81 8.40 -17.25
C ILE A 58 -1.93 9.45 -17.95
N ASP A 59 -1.75 10.59 -17.28
CA ASP A 59 -0.65 11.51 -17.55
C ASP A 59 0.63 10.95 -16.93
N TRP A 60 1.38 10.20 -17.75
CA TRP A 60 2.60 9.52 -17.30
C TRP A 60 3.68 10.48 -16.85
N ASP A 61 3.84 11.62 -17.54
CA ASP A 61 4.90 12.58 -17.21
C ASP A 61 4.63 13.21 -15.84
N ALA A 62 3.40 13.65 -15.59
CA ALA A 62 3.01 14.20 -14.30
C ALA A 62 3.07 13.14 -13.18
N THR A 63 2.58 11.93 -13.47
CA THR A 63 2.61 10.80 -12.54
C THR A 63 4.03 10.47 -12.11
N LEU A 64 4.97 10.32 -13.05
CA LEU A 64 6.36 9.97 -12.76
C LEU A 64 7.15 11.15 -12.17
N ALA A 65 6.85 12.39 -12.57
CA ALA A 65 7.44 13.58 -11.95
C ALA A 65 7.13 13.66 -10.45
N PHE A 66 5.94 13.22 -10.02
CA PHE A 66 5.61 13.12 -8.60
C PHE A 66 6.51 12.09 -7.87
N ARG A 67 6.77 10.91 -8.45
CA ARG A 67 7.69 9.91 -7.84
C ARG A 67 9.09 10.48 -7.68
N ARG A 68 9.63 11.14 -8.71
CA ARG A 68 10.93 11.84 -8.64
C ARG A 68 10.96 12.89 -7.53
N ASN A 69 9.86 13.63 -7.36
CA ASN A 69 9.73 14.59 -6.27
C ASN A 69 9.78 13.88 -4.90
N VAL A 70 9.08 12.77 -4.72
CA VAL A 70 9.13 11.98 -3.48
C VAL A 70 10.57 11.53 -3.16
N TYR A 71 11.31 10.99 -4.13
CA TYR A 71 12.70 10.57 -3.92
C TYR A 71 13.62 11.71 -3.50
N SER A 72 13.45 12.89 -4.10
CA SER A 72 14.25 14.06 -3.75
C SER A 72 13.96 14.63 -2.33
N TRP A 73 12.89 14.14 -1.67
CA TRP A 73 12.63 14.38 -0.25
C TRP A 73 13.16 13.24 0.65
N GLY A 74 13.92 12.30 0.09
CA GLY A 74 14.54 11.18 0.80
C GLY A 74 13.57 10.04 1.14
N LEU A 75 12.35 10.07 0.62
CA LEU A 75 11.32 9.06 0.84
C LEU A 75 11.37 7.99 -0.24
N GLY A 76 11.00 6.76 0.11
CA GLY A 76 10.66 5.74 -0.89
C GLY A 76 9.25 5.97 -1.45
N VAL A 77 8.93 5.27 -2.54
CA VAL A 77 7.60 5.26 -3.15
C VAL A 77 6.96 3.89 -2.93
N ALA A 78 5.73 3.87 -2.41
CA ALA A 78 4.84 2.71 -2.47
C ALA A 78 3.83 2.95 -3.60
N ASP A 79 3.99 2.26 -4.73
CA ASP A 79 3.20 2.47 -5.95
C ASP A 79 2.21 1.33 -6.22
N ALA A 80 1.26 1.56 -7.13
CA ALA A 80 0.22 0.58 -7.46
C ALA A 80 -0.48 -0.01 -6.20
N MET A 81 -0.67 0.84 -5.19
CA MET A 81 -1.39 0.58 -3.94
C MET A 81 -2.81 1.17 -4.02
N ASP A 82 -3.60 1.10 -2.94
CA ASP A 82 -4.96 1.67 -2.91
C ASP A 82 -4.99 3.18 -3.21
N THR A 83 -3.94 3.91 -2.80
CA THR A 83 -3.79 5.36 -3.08
C THR A 83 -3.67 5.66 -4.59
N ALA A 84 -3.22 4.70 -5.39
CA ALA A 84 -3.21 4.78 -6.85
C ALA A 84 -4.57 4.38 -7.46
N GLN A 85 -5.62 4.26 -6.64
CA GLN A 85 -6.97 3.82 -7.03
C GLN A 85 -7.03 2.40 -7.59
N ARG A 86 -6.09 1.54 -7.16
CA ARG A 86 -6.12 0.11 -7.47
C ARG A 86 -7.39 -0.53 -6.89
N ASN A 87 -7.99 -1.47 -7.62
CA ASN A 87 -9.35 -2.02 -7.37
C ASN A 87 -10.51 -1.01 -7.45
N MET A 88 -10.25 0.26 -7.81
CA MET A 88 -11.25 1.35 -7.82
C MET A 88 -11.08 2.33 -8.99
N GLY A 89 -10.53 1.87 -10.13
CA GLY A 89 -10.44 2.66 -11.37
C GLY A 89 -9.17 2.43 -12.18
N LEU A 90 -8.08 2.00 -11.55
CA LEU A 90 -6.86 1.63 -12.26
C LEU A 90 -6.97 0.18 -12.76
N ASP A 91 -7.07 0.00 -14.09
CA ASP A 91 -7.17 -1.34 -14.70
C ASP A 91 -5.84 -2.11 -14.66
N ALA A 92 -5.90 -3.40 -14.98
CA ALA A 92 -4.74 -4.30 -14.89
C ALA A 92 -3.61 -3.93 -15.87
N ALA A 93 -3.93 -3.42 -17.06
CA ALA A 93 -2.92 -3.03 -18.04
C ALA A 93 -2.20 -1.76 -17.59
N ALA A 94 -2.96 -0.73 -17.18
CA ALA A 94 -2.41 0.50 -16.61
C ALA A 94 -1.59 0.23 -15.34
N THR A 95 -2.03 -0.71 -14.49
CA THR A 95 -1.29 -1.13 -13.29
C THR A 95 0.06 -1.76 -13.63
N ARG A 96 0.10 -2.69 -14.61
CA ARG A 96 1.37 -3.31 -15.05
C ARG A 96 2.32 -2.27 -15.64
N GLU A 97 1.81 -1.33 -16.43
CA GLU A 97 2.61 -0.24 -17.00
C GLU A 97 3.14 0.72 -15.92
N LEU A 98 2.32 1.07 -14.94
CA LEU A 98 2.73 1.88 -13.79
C LEU A 98 3.87 1.21 -13.00
N ILE A 99 3.75 -0.08 -12.72
CA ILE A 99 4.80 -0.83 -11.99
C ILE A 99 6.12 -0.80 -12.78
N ALA A 100 6.09 -1.10 -14.08
CA ALA A 100 7.29 -1.11 -14.91
C ALA A 100 7.96 0.26 -14.99
N ARG A 101 7.18 1.32 -15.27
CA ARG A 101 7.69 2.70 -15.37
C ARG A 101 8.20 3.21 -14.01
N SER A 102 7.50 2.95 -12.92
CA SER A 102 7.95 3.38 -11.59
C SER A 102 9.21 2.66 -11.13
N ALA A 103 9.37 1.37 -11.47
CA ALA A 103 10.60 0.64 -11.24
C ALA A 103 11.78 1.22 -12.04
N GLU A 104 11.55 1.61 -13.29
CA GLU A 104 12.56 2.30 -14.10
C GLU A 104 12.98 3.64 -13.50
N VAL A 105 12.01 4.49 -13.14
CA VAL A 105 12.30 5.78 -12.49
C VAL A 105 13.04 5.60 -11.18
N ALA A 106 12.70 4.59 -10.37
CA ALA A 106 13.43 4.30 -9.14
C ALA A 106 14.90 3.96 -9.41
N ARG A 107 15.21 3.20 -10.47
CA ARG A 107 16.60 2.91 -10.87
C ARG A 107 17.34 4.16 -11.34
N GLU A 108 16.70 5.01 -12.13
CA GLU A 108 17.29 6.27 -12.63
C GLU A 108 17.66 7.22 -11.48
N GLU A 109 16.78 7.33 -10.49
CA GLU A 109 16.92 8.26 -9.37
C GLU A 109 17.72 7.68 -8.19
N GLY A 110 18.07 6.37 -8.24
CA GLY A 110 18.61 5.64 -7.08
C GLY A 110 17.61 5.57 -5.91
N GLY A 111 16.31 5.64 -6.20
CA GLY A 111 15.22 5.61 -5.24
C GLY A 111 14.82 4.20 -4.81
N SER A 112 14.06 4.09 -3.71
CA SER A 112 13.46 2.83 -3.26
C SER A 112 12.00 2.76 -3.68
N VAL A 113 11.60 1.71 -4.38
CA VAL A 113 10.21 1.48 -4.77
C VAL A 113 9.72 0.13 -4.29
N VAL A 114 8.52 0.14 -3.71
CA VAL A 114 7.73 -1.06 -3.46
C VAL A 114 6.40 -0.93 -4.19
N VAL A 115 5.84 -2.02 -4.68
CA VAL A 115 4.60 -2.01 -5.44
C VAL A 115 3.61 -3.04 -4.94
N GLY A 116 2.32 -2.74 -5.08
CA GLY A 116 1.26 -3.67 -4.73
C GLY A 116 1.30 -4.95 -5.57
N VAL A 117 1.02 -6.07 -4.94
CA VAL A 117 0.77 -7.38 -5.55
C VAL A 117 -0.59 -7.85 -5.07
N ASN A 118 -1.55 -7.99 -6.00
CA ASN A 118 -2.95 -8.34 -5.72
C ASN A 118 -3.45 -9.35 -6.77
N THR A 119 -4.71 -9.78 -6.68
CA THR A 119 -5.35 -10.71 -7.62
C THR A 119 -6.41 -10.01 -8.49
N ASP A 120 -6.26 -8.71 -8.67
CA ASP A 120 -7.22 -7.79 -9.27
C ASP A 120 -7.26 -7.81 -10.82
N HIS A 121 -6.30 -8.49 -11.44
CA HIS A 121 -6.28 -8.76 -12.88
C HIS A 121 -7.20 -9.91 -13.29
N VAL A 122 -7.74 -10.68 -12.34
CA VAL A 122 -8.70 -11.75 -12.61
C VAL A 122 -10.11 -11.17 -12.61
N GLU A 123 -10.79 -11.24 -13.75
CA GLU A 123 -12.14 -10.69 -13.92
C GLU A 123 -13.21 -11.49 -13.17
N GLU A 124 -13.02 -12.82 -13.07
CA GLU A 124 -13.98 -13.70 -12.40
C GLU A 124 -13.97 -13.49 -10.88
N THR A 125 -15.10 -13.05 -10.34
CA THR A 125 -15.19 -12.65 -8.92
C THR A 125 -15.07 -13.81 -7.92
N HIS A 126 -15.39 -15.03 -8.35
CA HIS A 126 -15.35 -16.25 -7.55
C HIS A 126 -14.45 -17.29 -8.20
N ILE A 127 -13.25 -17.43 -7.66
CA ILE A 127 -12.23 -18.38 -8.13
C ILE A 127 -11.78 -19.27 -6.97
N SER A 128 -11.27 -20.45 -7.29
CA SER A 128 -10.72 -21.38 -6.29
C SER A 128 -9.49 -20.82 -5.59
N LEU A 129 -9.15 -21.35 -4.41
CA LEU A 129 -7.92 -21.01 -3.69
C LEU A 129 -6.66 -21.20 -4.55
N ASP A 130 -6.63 -22.24 -5.39
CA ASP A 130 -5.49 -22.49 -6.27
C ASP A 130 -5.35 -21.42 -7.36
N GLN A 131 -6.48 -20.92 -7.89
CA GLN A 131 -6.49 -19.77 -8.80
C GLN A 131 -6.07 -18.47 -8.10
N VAL A 132 -6.47 -18.25 -6.83
CA VAL A 132 -6.00 -17.11 -6.03
C VAL A 132 -4.47 -17.17 -5.85
N ILE A 133 -3.93 -18.34 -5.52
CA ILE A 133 -2.47 -18.56 -5.38
C ILE A 133 -1.76 -18.26 -6.71
N ALA A 134 -2.27 -18.80 -7.83
CA ALA A 134 -1.71 -18.58 -9.15
C ALA A 134 -1.71 -17.08 -9.54
N ALA A 135 -2.83 -16.38 -9.29
CA ALA A 135 -2.96 -14.95 -9.55
C ALA A 135 -1.94 -14.12 -8.74
N TYR A 136 -1.79 -14.42 -7.45
CA TYR A 136 -0.75 -13.76 -6.63
C TYR A 136 0.66 -14.03 -7.16
N GLN A 137 0.97 -15.28 -7.52
CA GLN A 137 2.29 -15.64 -8.01
C GLN A 137 2.62 -14.98 -9.36
N GLU A 138 1.64 -14.86 -10.27
CA GLU A 138 1.84 -14.15 -11.54
C GLU A 138 2.26 -12.69 -11.31
N GLN A 139 1.53 -11.97 -10.44
CA GLN A 139 1.78 -10.56 -10.15
C GLN A 139 3.06 -10.37 -9.33
N LEU A 140 3.36 -11.31 -8.43
CA LEU A 140 4.61 -11.35 -7.68
C LEU A 140 5.81 -11.49 -8.61
N HIS A 141 5.79 -12.48 -9.51
CA HIS A 141 6.89 -12.69 -10.45
C HIS A 141 7.08 -11.49 -11.37
N PHE A 142 5.98 -10.92 -11.91
CA PHE A 142 6.07 -9.71 -12.72
C PHE A 142 6.71 -8.54 -11.93
N THR A 143 6.33 -8.35 -10.67
CA THR A 143 6.90 -7.32 -9.80
C THR A 143 8.40 -7.52 -9.60
N GLU A 144 8.83 -8.76 -9.33
CA GLU A 144 10.23 -9.10 -9.14
C GLU A 144 11.05 -8.97 -10.44
N GLU A 145 10.48 -9.31 -11.60
CA GLU A 145 11.09 -9.10 -12.91
C GLU A 145 11.36 -7.62 -13.20
N GLN A 146 10.51 -6.71 -12.72
CA GLN A 146 10.75 -5.27 -12.81
C GLN A 146 11.80 -4.78 -11.79
N GLY A 147 12.19 -5.61 -10.83
CA GLY A 147 13.13 -5.25 -9.75
C GLY A 147 12.52 -4.37 -8.66
N ALA A 148 11.19 -4.35 -8.53
CA ALA A 148 10.50 -3.62 -7.48
C ALA A 148 10.25 -4.51 -6.24
N GLY A 149 10.21 -3.91 -5.05
CA GLY A 149 9.89 -4.65 -3.82
C GLY A 149 8.40 -5.01 -3.75
N PRO A 150 8.02 -6.28 -3.51
CA PRO A 150 6.61 -6.66 -3.49
C PRO A 150 5.92 -6.31 -2.16
N VAL A 151 4.73 -5.71 -2.27
CA VAL A 151 3.77 -5.54 -1.18
C VAL A 151 2.58 -6.46 -1.45
N LEU A 152 2.49 -7.59 -0.75
CA LEU A 152 1.33 -8.49 -0.86
C LEU A 152 0.10 -7.81 -0.24
N MET A 153 -0.76 -7.27 -1.10
CA MET A 153 -2.00 -6.61 -0.72
C MET A 153 -3.08 -7.64 -0.38
N ALA A 154 -4.03 -7.23 0.46
CA ALA A 154 -5.23 -8.02 0.70
C ALA A 154 -6.06 -8.21 -0.60
N SER A 155 -6.53 -9.44 -0.83
CA SER A 155 -7.24 -9.87 -2.03
C SER A 155 -8.73 -10.04 -1.77
N ARG A 156 -9.57 -9.32 -2.54
CA ARG A 156 -11.02 -9.52 -2.53
C ARG A 156 -11.41 -10.96 -2.91
N HIS A 157 -10.68 -11.58 -3.84
CA HIS A 157 -10.90 -12.98 -4.21
C HIS A 157 -10.66 -13.92 -3.04
N LEU A 158 -9.56 -13.75 -2.30
CA LEU A 158 -9.27 -14.56 -1.11
C LEU A 158 -10.32 -14.35 -0.02
N ALA A 159 -10.71 -13.09 0.23
CA ALA A 159 -11.73 -12.75 1.23
C ALA A 159 -13.05 -13.48 0.98
N ARG A 160 -13.44 -13.64 -0.29
CA ARG A 160 -14.70 -14.30 -0.68
C ARG A 160 -14.66 -15.82 -0.57
N VAL A 161 -13.53 -16.46 -0.94
CA VAL A 161 -13.45 -17.93 -1.05
C VAL A 161 -12.90 -18.62 0.20
N ALA A 162 -12.14 -17.91 1.04
CA ALA A 162 -11.59 -18.49 2.26
C ALA A 162 -12.69 -18.87 3.25
N THR A 163 -12.60 -20.07 3.82
CA THR A 163 -13.55 -20.59 4.82
C THR A 163 -13.06 -20.42 6.26
N GLY A 164 -11.81 -20.02 6.44
CA GLY A 164 -11.22 -19.73 7.74
C GLY A 164 -9.71 -19.48 7.68
N ALA A 165 -9.10 -19.33 8.84
CA ALA A 165 -7.68 -18.99 9.00
C ALA A 165 -6.70 -19.95 8.27
N ALA A 166 -7.05 -21.23 8.18
CA ALA A 166 -6.21 -22.24 7.52
C ALA A 166 -6.03 -21.96 6.01
N ASP A 167 -7.06 -21.42 5.34
CA ASP A 167 -7.00 -21.08 3.92
C ASP A 167 -6.08 -19.88 3.67
N TYR A 168 -6.16 -18.85 4.52
CA TYR A 168 -5.24 -17.72 4.47
C TYR A 168 -3.79 -18.19 4.67
N ARG A 169 -3.52 -18.96 5.73
CA ARG A 169 -2.17 -19.50 5.98
C ARG A 169 -1.65 -20.32 4.81
N ARG A 170 -2.49 -21.17 4.22
CA ARG A 170 -2.15 -21.93 3.01
C ARG A 170 -1.77 -20.99 1.87
N VAL A 171 -2.64 -20.05 1.50
CA VAL A 171 -2.39 -19.15 0.36
C VAL A 171 -1.11 -18.35 0.57
N TYR A 172 -0.93 -17.71 1.72
CA TYR A 172 0.26 -16.92 2.00
C TYR A 172 1.53 -17.79 2.00
N ARG A 173 1.52 -18.98 2.60
CA ARG A 173 2.66 -19.90 2.54
C ARG A 173 3.05 -20.26 1.10
N GLU A 174 2.07 -20.65 0.27
CA GLU A 174 2.36 -21.02 -1.12
C GLU A 174 2.90 -19.83 -1.93
N VAL A 175 2.37 -18.62 -1.73
CA VAL A 175 2.85 -17.41 -2.42
C VAL A 175 4.23 -16.98 -1.93
N LEU A 176 4.44 -16.89 -0.60
CA LEU A 176 5.72 -16.51 0.01
C LEU A 176 6.84 -17.49 -0.30
N SER A 177 6.51 -18.77 -0.49
CA SER A 177 7.50 -19.78 -0.91
C SER A 177 8.12 -19.48 -2.28
N ARG A 178 7.40 -18.76 -3.15
CA ARG A 178 7.83 -18.38 -4.50
C ARG A 178 8.55 -17.04 -4.56
N ALA A 179 8.35 -16.17 -3.57
CA ALA A 179 9.03 -14.87 -3.51
C ALA A 179 10.56 -15.06 -3.48
N THR A 180 11.26 -14.39 -4.38
CA THR A 180 12.73 -14.38 -4.45
C THR A 180 13.33 -13.31 -3.53
N THR A 181 12.53 -12.32 -3.13
CA THR A 181 12.90 -11.28 -2.17
C THR A 181 11.93 -11.23 -0.97
N PRO A 182 12.37 -10.72 0.20
CA PRO A 182 11.46 -10.51 1.33
C PRO A 182 10.34 -9.51 0.98
N VAL A 183 9.09 -9.87 1.25
CA VAL A 183 7.90 -9.08 0.90
C VAL A 183 7.39 -8.25 2.08
N VAL A 184 6.63 -7.20 1.79
CA VAL A 184 5.81 -6.52 2.81
C VAL A 184 4.39 -7.07 2.74
N LEU A 185 3.82 -7.50 3.87
CA LEU A 185 2.41 -7.85 3.95
C LEU A 185 1.58 -6.59 4.14
N HIS A 186 0.42 -6.46 3.50
CA HIS A 186 -0.46 -5.32 3.69
C HIS A 186 -1.85 -5.77 4.13
N TRP A 187 -2.20 -5.39 5.37
CA TRP A 187 -3.52 -5.62 5.93
C TRP A 187 -4.36 -4.34 5.80
N LEU A 188 -5.23 -4.33 4.80
CA LEU A 188 -6.19 -3.24 4.56
C LEU A 188 -7.50 -3.52 5.29
N GLY A 189 -7.97 -2.57 6.08
CA GLY A 189 -9.24 -2.66 6.82
C GLY A 189 -10.46 -2.23 6.01
N THR A 190 -11.64 -2.56 6.53
CA THR A 190 -12.95 -2.30 5.90
C THR A 190 -13.32 -0.82 5.77
N ALA A 191 -12.65 0.06 6.51
CA ALA A 191 -12.78 1.50 6.33
C ALA A 191 -12.31 1.98 4.95
N PHE A 192 -11.40 1.23 4.32
CA PHE A 192 -10.87 1.50 2.99
C PHE A 192 -11.54 0.62 1.93
N ASP A 193 -11.74 -0.66 2.23
CA ASP A 193 -12.36 -1.61 1.30
C ASP A 193 -13.33 -2.55 2.05
N PRO A 194 -14.65 -2.29 1.97
CA PRO A 194 -15.66 -3.10 2.65
C PRO A 194 -15.68 -4.58 2.21
N GLU A 195 -15.17 -4.90 1.02
CA GLU A 195 -15.14 -6.28 0.51
C GLU A 195 -14.08 -7.15 1.20
N LEU A 196 -13.20 -6.54 2.00
CA LEU A 196 -12.21 -7.24 2.82
C LEU A 196 -12.71 -7.54 4.23
N ALA A 197 -14.01 -7.46 4.48
CA ALA A 197 -14.58 -7.81 5.78
C ALA A 197 -14.21 -9.25 6.19
N GLY A 198 -13.70 -9.41 7.41
CA GLY A 198 -13.28 -10.71 7.91
C GLY A 198 -11.94 -11.21 7.38
N TYR A 199 -11.11 -10.34 6.78
CA TYR A 199 -9.79 -10.73 6.28
C TYR A 199 -8.96 -11.42 7.36
N PHE A 200 -8.22 -12.45 6.99
CA PHE A 200 -7.57 -13.43 7.88
C PHE A 200 -8.52 -14.36 8.66
N GLY A 201 -9.82 -14.34 8.38
CA GLY A 201 -10.78 -15.34 8.87
C GLY A 201 -11.47 -14.97 10.19
N ALA A 202 -11.37 -13.72 10.64
CA ALA A 202 -12.05 -13.22 11.82
C ALA A 202 -12.48 -11.76 11.65
N ALA A 203 -13.56 -11.37 12.33
CA ALA A 203 -14.11 -10.01 12.25
C ALA A 203 -13.38 -9.02 13.18
N ASP A 204 -12.85 -9.50 14.31
CA ASP A 204 -12.05 -8.72 15.25
C ASP A 204 -10.56 -8.78 14.90
N TRP A 205 -9.86 -7.67 15.11
CA TRP A 205 -8.43 -7.58 14.78
C TRP A 205 -7.58 -8.47 15.68
N GLN A 206 -8.01 -8.73 16.92
CA GLN A 206 -7.27 -9.55 17.87
C GLN A 206 -7.07 -10.95 17.31
N THR A 207 -8.16 -11.62 16.94
CA THR A 207 -8.12 -12.96 16.36
C THR A 207 -7.46 -12.98 14.98
N ALA A 208 -7.78 -12.02 14.11
CA ALA A 208 -7.18 -11.92 12.78
C ALA A 208 -5.65 -11.69 12.83
N SER A 209 -5.17 -10.94 13.84
CA SER A 209 -3.74 -10.68 14.03
C SER A 209 -2.96 -11.94 14.40
N GLU A 210 -3.56 -12.91 15.10
CA GLU A 210 -2.93 -14.21 15.36
C GLU A 210 -2.61 -14.95 14.07
N VAL A 211 -3.51 -14.90 13.09
CA VAL A 211 -3.33 -15.55 11.79
C VAL A 211 -2.23 -14.85 10.98
N LEU A 212 -2.22 -13.52 10.99
CA LEU A 212 -1.14 -12.73 10.38
C LEU A 212 0.22 -13.08 10.99
N LEU A 213 0.32 -13.16 12.33
CA LEU A 213 1.57 -13.50 13.01
C LEU A 213 2.01 -14.93 12.70
N GLN A 214 1.08 -15.90 12.66
CA GLN A 214 1.36 -17.28 12.21
C GLN A 214 1.89 -17.32 10.77
N VAL A 215 1.32 -16.52 9.86
CA VAL A 215 1.83 -16.39 8.48
C VAL A 215 3.28 -15.91 8.48
N ILE A 216 3.64 -14.93 9.33
CA ILE A 216 5.00 -14.41 9.41
C ILE A 216 5.96 -15.47 10.00
N GLU A 217 5.57 -16.11 11.11
CA GLU A 217 6.38 -17.12 11.80
C GLU A 217 6.66 -18.36 10.94
N GLU A 218 5.70 -18.79 10.13
CA GLU A 218 5.82 -19.95 9.23
C GLU A 218 6.73 -19.70 8.02
N ASN A 219 7.04 -18.44 7.72
CA ASN A 219 7.78 -18.04 6.53
C ASN A 219 9.04 -17.22 6.90
N PRO A 220 9.97 -17.80 7.70
CA PRO A 220 11.13 -17.07 8.19
C PRO A 220 11.99 -16.53 7.05
N GLY A 221 12.35 -15.25 7.15
CA GLY A 221 13.14 -14.55 6.13
C GLY A 221 12.38 -14.17 4.85
N LYS A 222 11.10 -14.51 4.71
CA LYS A 222 10.28 -14.13 3.54
C LYS A 222 9.49 -12.84 3.74
N VAL A 223 9.33 -12.36 4.97
CA VAL A 223 8.57 -11.15 5.28
C VAL A 223 9.51 -10.07 5.82
N ALA A 224 9.65 -8.96 5.11
CA ALA A 224 10.42 -7.78 5.53
C ALA A 224 9.64 -6.87 6.48
N GLY A 225 8.32 -6.94 6.46
CA GLY A 225 7.45 -6.14 7.31
C GLY A 225 5.97 -6.32 7.03
N VAL A 226 5.17 -5.62 7.82
CA VAL A 226 3.73 -5.52 7.64
C VAL A 226 3.29 -4.06 7.66
N LYS A 227 2.43 -3.68 6.71
CA LYS A 227 1.67 -2.44 6.72
C LYS A 227 0.27 -2.70 7.23
N MET A 228 -0.11 -2.07 8.34
CA MET A 228 -1.48 -2.15 8.88
C MET A 228 -2.25 -0.87 8.59
N SER A 229 -3.39 -0.99 7.90
CA SER A 229 -4.29 0.11 7.57
C SER A 229 -5.68 -0.15 8.16
N LEU A 230 -5.73 -0.25 9.49
CA LEU A 230 -6.97 -0.48 10.26
C LEU A 230 -7.51 0.78 10.94
N LEU A 231 -6.79 1.90 10.88
CA LEU A 231 -7.08 3.16 11.58
C LEU A 231 -7.31 2.95 13.10
N ASN A 232 -6.54 2.02 13.66
CA ASN A 232 -6.62 1.62 15.05
C ASN A 232 -5.20 1.48 15.61
N ALA A 233 -4.73 2.54 16.30
CA ALA A 233 -3.38 2.60 16.86
C ALA A 233 -3.10 1.48 17.88
N GLU A 234 -4.11 1.05 18.66
CA GLU A 234 -3.96 -0.04 19.65
C GLU A 234 -3.57 -1.36 18.97
N SER A 235 -4.25 -1.71 17.87
CA SER A 235 -3.97 -2.91 17.09
C SER A 235 -2.55 -2.89 16.51
N GLU A 236 -2.10 -1.73 15.99
CA GLU A 236 -0.76 -1.61 15.43
C GLU A 236 0.32 -1.77 16.51
N ILE A 237 0.14 -1.14 17.68
CA ILE A 237 1.06 -1.28 18.82
C ILE A 237 1.12 -2.73 19.30
N ALA A 238 -0.04 -3.39 19.43
CA ALA A 238 -0.13 -4.77 19.88
C ALA A 238 0.58 -5.75 18.93
N VAL A 239 0.39 -5.59 17.61
CA VAL A 239 1.07 -6.43 16.60
C VAL A 239 2.57 -6.11 16.55
N ARG A 240 2.95 -4.83 16.55
CA ARG A 240 4.36 -4.40 16.50
C ARG A 240 5.18 -5.00 17.64
N GLY A 241 4.63 -5.09 18.85
CA GLY A 241 5.32 -5.69 20.01
C GLY A 241 5.58 -7.19 19.89
N ARG A 242 5.00 -7.86 18.89
CA ARG A 242 5.08 -9.32 18.68
C ARG A 242 5.77 -9.70 17.38
N LEU A 243 6.16 -8.74 16.55
CA LEU A 243 6.85 -9.02 15.29
C LEU A 243 8.21 -9.68 15.55
N PRO A 244 8.57 -10.74 14.81
CA PRO A 244 9.90 -11.33 14.88
C PRO A 244 11.01 -10.34 14.53
N GLU A 245 12.22 -10.62 15.01
CA GLU A 245 13.39 -9.82 14.67
C GLU A 245 13.57 -9.72 13.14
N GLY A 246 13.87 -8.50 12.66
CA GLY A 246 14.02 -8.21 11.23
C GLY A 246 12.71 -7.88 10.49
N VAL A 247 11.54 -8.13 11.10
CA VAL A 247 10.23 -7.80 10.52
C VAL A 247 9.81 -6.41 10.99
N ARG A 248 9.59 -5.48 10.05
CA ARG A 248 9.22 -4.08 10.36
C ARG A 248 7.71 -3.89 10.46
N MET A 249 7.27 -3.02 11.37
CA MET A 249 5.94 -2.42 11.29
C MET A 249 6.00 -1.15 10.44
N PHE A 250 5.21 -1.10 9.38
CA PHE A 250 4.94 0.10 8.60
C PHE A 250 3.57 0.64 8.99
N THR A 251 3.51 1.82 9.59
CA THR A 251 2.21 2.42 9.90
C THR A 251 1.48 2.77 8.61
N GLY A 252 0.22 2.35 8.52
CA GLY A 252 -0.73 2.78 7.50
C GLY A 252 -1.91 3.53 8.12
N ASP A 253 -1.72 4.09 9.33
CA ASP A 253 -2.70 4.85 10.07
C ASP A 253 -2.49 6.36 9.86
N ASP A 254 -3.25 6.93 8.92
CA ASP A 254 -3.16 8.35 8.56
C ASP A 254 -3.69 9.30 9.65
N PHE A 255 -4.37 8.78 10.69
CA PHE A 255 -4.82 9.58 11.83
C PHE A 255 -3.77 9.66 12.95
N ASN A 256 -3.00 8.58 13.14
CA ASN A 256 -2.11 8.41 14.29
C ASN A 256 -0.61 8.31 13.92
N TYR A 257 -0.24 8.48 12.65
CA TYR A 257 1.14 8.28 12.17
C TYR A 257 2.21 9.05 12.98
N VAL A 258 1.92 10.26 13.46
CA VAL A 258 2.91 11.06 14.21
C VAL A 258 3.37 10.34 15.48
N SER A 259 2.42 9.85 16.29
CA SER A 259 2.75 9.16 17.54
C SER A 259 3.33 7.77 17.27
N LEU A 260 2.81 7.05 16.27
CA LEU A 260 3.27 5.70 15.91
C LEU A 260 4.70 5.69 15.35
N ILE A 261 5.05 6.68 14.50
CA ILE A 261 6.41 6.85 13.96
C ILE A 261 7.39 7.26 15.05
N ALA A 262 7.01 8.21 15.91
CA ALA A 262 7.83 8.60 17.07
C ALA A 262 8.12 7.37 17.95
N GLY A 263 7.11 6.53 18.16
CA GLY A 263 7.15 5.37 19.04
C GLY A 263 7.02 5.76 20.51
N THR A 264 6.78 4.78 21.36
CA THR A 264 6.82 4.97 22.81
C THR A 264 8.28 5.12 23.24
N PRO A 265 8.64 6.08 24.13
CA PRO A 265 9.97 6.12 24.72
C PRO A 265 10.28 4.77 25.37
N SER A 266 11.45 4.21 25.03
CA SER A 266 12.01 3.00 25.64
C SER A 266 12.34 3.20 27.12
#